data_AF-A0A6P0YH92-F1
#
_entry.id   AF-A0A6P0YH92-F1
#
_cell.length_a   1.000
_cell.length_b   1.000
_cell.length_c   1.000
_cell.angle_alpha   90.00
_cell.angle_beta   90.00
_cell.angle_gamma   90.00
#
_symmetry.space_group_name_H-M   'P 1'
#
loop_
_entity.id
_entity.type
_entity.pdbx_description
1 polymer ?
#
loop_
_entity_poly.entity_id
_entity_poly.type
_entity_poly.pdbx_seq_one_letter_code
_entity_poly.pdbx_strand_id
1 'polypeptide(L)'
;YPIIVAGENFGCGSSREHAPIALGASGVQAVVSQSYARIFFRNCSATGELYPWESVDRLCELFETGQEVTIDFEENQLTNHTLGNTYQLKSLGEVKPVIDAGGLFAYARQTGMISQKQS
;
A
#
# COMPACT_ATOMS: atom_id res chain seq x y z
N TYR A 1 -2.11 10.42 9.73
CA TYR A 1 -2.78 9.11 9.94
C TYR A 1 -2.00 8.07 9.16
N PRO A 2 -1.71 6.89 9.74
CA PRO A 2 -0.85 5.89 9.10
C PRO A 2 -1.55 5.09 7.99
N ILE A 3 -2.88 5.05 7.97
CA ILE A 3 -3.67 4.26 7.01
C ILE A 3 -4.69 5.18 6.34
N ILE A 4 -4.80 5.07 5.01
CA ILE A 4 -5.80 5.76 4.20
C ILE A 4 -6.78 4.73 3.64
N VAL A 5 -8.08 4.98 3.80
CA VAL A 5 -9.13 4.23 3.10
C VAL A 5 -9.67 5.09 1.97
N ALA A 6 -9.68 4.55 0.77
CA ALA A 6 -10.10 5.23 -0.45
C ALA A 6 -11.11 4.41 -1.26
N GLY A 7 -11.84 5.09 -2.14
CA GLY A 7 -12.72 4.45 -3.13
C GLY A 7 -11.96 4.03 -4.38
N GLU A 8 -12.69 3.66 -5.42
CA GLU A 8 -12.13 3.17 -6.68
C GLU A 8 -11.13 4.13 -7.35
N ASN A 9 -10.19 3.53 -8.10
CA ASN A 9 -9.23 4.22 -8.95
C ASN A 9 -8.37 5.25 -8.21
N PHE A 10 -7.94 4.90 -6.98
CA PHE A 10 -7.05 5.76 -6.19
C PHE A 10 -5.74 6.02 -6.94
N GLY A 11 -5.27 7.28 -6.89
CA GLY A 11 -4.10 7.73 -7.64
C GLY A 11 -4.36 7.95 -9.14
N CYS A 12 -5.62 8.09 -9.56
CA CYS A 12 -5.93 8.55 -10.91
C CYS A 12 -5.60 10.04 -11.08
N GLY A 13 -5.02 10.40 -12.24
CA GLY A 13 -4.51 11.75 -12.51
C GLY A 13 -3.05 11.72 -12.95
N SER A 14 -2.53 12.76 -13.61
CA SER A 14 -1.23 12.77 -14.32
C SER A 14 0.00 13.02 -13.43
N SER A 15 -0.17 13.56 -12.22
CA SER A 15 0.93 13.92 -11.30
C SER A 15 1.39 12.72 -10.42
N ARG A 16 1.84 11.66 -11.10
CA ARG A 16 1.81 10.26 -10.60
C ARG A 16 3.04 9.78 -9.81
N GLU A 17 4.21 10.38 -9.99
CA GLU A 17 5.46 9.91 -9.34
C GLU A 17 5.66 10.44 -7.93
N HIS A 18 5.27 11.69 -7.67
CA HIS A 18 5.48 12.29 -6.36
C HIS A 18 4.44 11.87 -5.31
N ALA A 19 3.27 11.37 -5.74
CA ALA A 19 2.18 11.09 -4.82
C ALA A 19 2.49 10.00 -3.77
N PRO A 20 3.06 8.82 -4.11
CA PRO A 20 3.41 7.81 -3.12
C PRO A 20 4.49 8.30 -2.14
N ILE A 21 5.49 9.01 -2.66
CA ILE A 21 6.61 9.55 -1.86
C ILE A 21 6.10 10.62 -0.89
N ALA A 22 5.24 11.52 -1.35
CA ALA A 22 4.67 12.57 -0.50
C ALA A 22 3.80 11.98 0.62
N LEU A 23 3.02 10.93 0.32
CA LEU A 23 2.22 10.20 1.30
C LEU A 23 3.10 9.47 2.31
N GLY A 24 4.11 8.72 1.85
CA GLY A 24 5.11 8.08 2.72
C GLY A 24 5.81 9.08 3.65
N ALA A 25 6.27 10.20 3.09
CA ALA A 25 6.90 11.29 3.84
C ALA A 25 5.95 11.97 4.85
N SER A 26 4.64 11.91 4.64
CA SER A 26 3.63 12.39 5.60
C SER A 26 3.34 11.39 6.74
N GLY A 27 4.01 10.23 6.73
CA GLY A 27 3.84 9.17 7.73
C GLY A 27 2.69 8.20 7.42
N VAL A 28 2.18 8.20 6.19
CA VAL A 28 1.25 7.16 5.72
C VAL A 28 2.06 5.90 5.40
N GLN A 29 1.57 4.75 5.82
CA GLN A 29 2.22 3.45 5.62
C GLN A 29 1.42 2.56 4.66
N ALA A 30 0.10 2.67 4.68
CA ALA A 30 -0.77 1.86 3.84
C ALA A 30 -1.91 2.69 3.25
N VAL A 31 -2.30 2.33 2.04
CA VAL A 31 -3.54 2.76 1.41
C VAL A 31 -4.38 1.51 1.19
N VAL A 32 -5.67 1.58 1.49
CA VAL A 32 -6.65 0.53 1.23
C VAL A 32 -7.68 1.10 0.26
N SER A 33 -7.86 0.47 -0.88
CA SER A 33 -8.76 0.92 -1.95
C SER A 33 -9.40 -0.26 -2.66
N GLN A 34 -10.52 -0.08 -3.34
CA GLN A 34 -11.07 -1.12 -4.21
C GLN A 34 -10.22 -1.37 -5.46
N SER A 35 -9.53 -0.33 -5.93
CA SER A 35 -8.66 -0.41 -7.11
C SER A 35 -7.67 0.77 -7.17
N TYR A 36 -6.56 0.54 -7.87
CA TYR A 36 -5.52 1.55 -8.07
C TYR A 36 -5.30 1.87 -9.53
N ALA A 37 -4.93 3.12 -9.82
CA ALA A 37 -4.35 3.44 -11.10
C ALA A 37 -3.03 2.67 -11.28
N ARG A 38 -2.86 2.01 -12.45
CA ARG A 38 -1.70 1.15 -12.76
C ARG A 38 -0.34 1.79 -12.46
N ILE A 39 -0.22 3.09 -12.70
CA ILE A 39 1.02 3.84 -12.48
C ILE A 39 1.27 4.06 -10.99
N PHE A 40 0.23 4.38 -10.22
CA PHE A 40 0.35 4.56 -8.78
C PHE A 40 0.81 3.26 -8.10
N PHE A 41 0.19 2.13 -8.46
CA PHE A 41 0.57 0.82 -7.94
C PHE A 41 2.03 0.48 -8.24
N ARG A 42 2.47 0.68 -9.49
CA ARG A 42 3.87 0.47 -9.88
C ARG A 42 4.84 1.34 -9.09
N ASN A 43 4.48 2.61 -8.84
CA ASN A 43 5.34 3.53 -8.10
C ASN A 43 5.47 3.11 -6.64
N CYS A 44 4.39 2.64 -6.00
CA CYS A 44 4.44 2.09 -4.64
C CYS A 44 5.41 0.90 -4.56
N SER A 45 5.35 -0.04 -5.50
CA SER A 45 6.30 -1.16 -5.56
C SER A 45 7.73 -0.71 -5.85
N ALA A 46 7.90 0.31 -6.70
CA ALA A 46 9.22 0.80 -7.09
C ALA A 46 9.93 1.51 -5.93
N THR A 47 9.22 2.33 -5.17
CA THR A 47 9.79 3.14 -4.08
C THR A 47 9.73 2.46 -2.73
N GLY A 48 8.79 1.53 -2.52
CA GLY A 48 8.60 0.84 -1.23
C GLY A 48 8.00 1.72 -0.13
N GLU A 49 7.42 2.87 -0.49
CA GLU A 49 6.96 3.89 0.48
C GLU A 49 5.60 3.55 1.12
N LEU A 50 4.78 2.74 0.42
CA LEU A 50 3.39 2.47 0.81
C LEU A 50 2.97 1.07 0.42
N TYR A 51 2.12 0.45 1.23
CA TYR A 51 1.40 -0.78 0.89
C TYR A 51 0.05 -0.46 0.22
N PRO A 52 -0.14 -0.76 -1.09
CA PRO A 52 -1.39 -0.51 -1.80
C PRO A 52 -2.34 -1.71 -1.68
N TRP A 53 -3.02 -1.84 -0.55
CA TRP A 53 -3.98 -2.92 -0.30
C TRP A 53 -5.25 -2.76 -1.12
N GLU A 54 -5.71 -3.85 -1.73
CA GLU A 54 -7.01 -3.88 -2.40
C GLU A 54 -8.07 -4.50 -1.51
N SER A 55 -9.20 -3.83 -1.30
CA SER A 55 -10.37 -4.41 -0.61
C SER A 55 -11.36 -5.01 -1.60
N VAL A 56 -12.08 -6.05 -1.17
CA VAL A 56 -13.22 -6.58 -1.93
C VAL A 56 -14.42 -5.64 -1.81
N ASP A 57 -14.67 -5.16 -0.59
CA ASP A 57 -15.78 -4.25 -0.28
C ASP A 57 -15.43 -2.78 -0.52
N ARG A 58 -16.47 -1.96 -0.64
CA ARG A 58 -16.36 -0.49 -0.76
C ARG A 58 -16.21 0.16 0.61
N LEU A 59 -15.02 0.02 1.19
CA LEU A 59 -14.74 0.47 2.56
C LEU A 59 -14.90 1.98 2.75
N CYS A 60 -14.73 2.79 1.70
CA CYS A 60 -14.90 4.25 1.80
C CYS A 60 -16.32 4.71 2.17
N GLU A 61 -17.33 3.86 2.02
CA GLU A 61 -18.72 4.14 2.45
C GLU A 61 -19.02 3.63 3.87
N LEU A 62 -18.13 2.78 4.41
CA LEU A 62 -18.30 2.14 5.71
C LEU A 62 -17.42 2.76 6.79
N PHE A 63 -16.35 3.44 6.40
CA PHE A 63 -15.34 3.98 7.30
C PHE A 63 -15.46 5.50 7.40
N GLU A 64 -15.23 6.01 8.60
CA GLU A 64 -15.15 7.43 8.89
C GLU A 64 -13.73 7.81 9.34
N THR A 65 -13.35 9.06 9.10
CA THR A 65 -12.03 9.55 9.53
C THR A 65 -11.93 9.56 11.05
N GLY A 66 -10.83 9.02 11.58
CA GLY A 66 -10.58 8.94 13.02
C GLY A 66 -10.91 7.59 13.65
N GLN A 67 -11.45 6.64 12.88
CA GLN A 67 -11.65 5.27 13.34
C GLN A 67 -10.31 4.52 13.50
N GLU A 68 -10.28 3.61 14.48
CA GLU A 68 -9.11 2.79 14.77
C GLU A 68 -9.18 1.49 13.98
N VAL A 69 -8.13 1.21 13.20
CA VAL A 69 -8.08 0.11 12.26
C VAL A 69 -6.74 -0.62 12.33
N THR A 70 -6.75 -1.92 12.03
CA THR A 70 -5.54 -2.76 11.95
C THR A 70 -5.56 -3.55 10.66
N ILE A 71 -4.42 -3.58 9.96
CA ILE A 71 -4.21 -4.45 8.80
C ILE A 71 -3.40 -5.65 9.27
N ASP A 72 -3.97 -6.84 9.11
CA ASP A 72 -3.28 -8.11 9.29
C ASP A 72 -2.67 -8.56 7.96
N PHE A 73 -1.34 -8.64 7.94
CA PHE A 73 -0.58 -8.99 6.73
C PHE A 73 -0.53 -10.51 6.49
N GLU A 74 -0.75 -11.33 7.51
CA GLU A 74 -0.76 -12.79 7.39
C GLU A 74 -2.10 -13.25 6.84
N GLU A 75 -3.18 -12.74 7.43
CA GLU A 75 -4.55 -13.09 7.06
C GLU A 75 -5.11 -12.25 5.90
N ASN A 76 -4.40 -11.18 5.51
CA ASN A 76 -4.83 -10.19 4.52
C ASN A 76 -6.19 -9.59 4.90
N GLN A 77 -6.34 -9.13 6.14
CA GLN A 77 -7.61 -8.61 6.66
C GLN A 77 -7.44 -7.19 7.21
N LEU A 78 -8.49 -6.38 7.09
CA LEU A 78 -8.60 -5.08 7.75
C LEU A 78 -9.68 -5.18 8.84
N THR A 79 -9.28 -5.00 10.09
CA THR A 79 -10.21 -4.93 11.23
C THR A 79 -10.44 -3.47 11.61
N ASN A 80 -11.70 -3.07 11.68
CA ASN A 80 -12.13 -1.80 12.23
C ASN A 80 -12.56 -2.01 13.68
N HIS A 81 -11.74 -1.58 14.63
CA HIS A 81 -12.00 -1.78 16.06
C HIS A 81 -13.10 -0.87 16.58
N THR A 82 -13.35 0.26 15.91
CA THR A 82 -14.44 1.18 16.28
C THR A 82 -15.82 0.59 15.95
N LEU A 83 -15.94 -0.12 14.83
CA LEU A 83 -17.19 -0.74 14.38
C LEU A 83 -17.31 -2.22 14.74
N GLY A 84 -16.20 -2.88 15.10
CA GLY A 84 -16.16 -4.32 15.41
C GLY A 84 -16.27 -5.23 14.18
N ASN A 85 -15.99 -4.70 12.99
CA ASN A 85 -16.10 -5.43 11.72
C ASN A 85 -14.72 -5.72 11.13
N THR A 86 -14.62 -6.86 10.44
CA THR A 86 -13.41 -7.26 9.71
C THR A 86 -13.73 -7.47 8.23
N TYR A 87 -12.83 -7.01 7.38
CA TYR A 87 -12.99 -6.99 5.92
C TYR A 87 -11.82 -7.70 5.25
N GLN A 88 -12.12 -8.47 4.21
CA GLN A 88 -11.09 -9.18 3.47
C GLN A 88 -10.37 -8.24 2.49
N LEU A 89 -9.05 -8.28 2.54
CA LEU A 89 -8.17 -7.66 1.56
C LEU A 89 -7.66 -8.72 0.57
N LYS A 90 -7.39 -8.30 -0.65
CA LYS A 90 -6.69 -9.12 -1.63
C LYS A 90 -5.21 -9.14 -1.29
N SER A 91 -4.58 -10.29 -1.56
CA SER A 91 -3.14 -10.44 -1.39
C SER A 91 -2.38 -9.46 -2.25
N LEU A 92 -1.36 -8.83 -1.67
CA LEU A 92 -0.37 -8.03 -2.39
C LEU A 92 0.53 -8.86 -3.32
N GLY A 93 0.50 -10.19 -3.21
CA GLY A 93 1.26 -11.12 -4.05
C GLY A 93 2.76 -10.82 -4.03
N GLU A 94 3.37 -10.84 -5.22
CA GLU A 94 4.82 -10.62 -5.39
C GLU A 94 5.28 -9.19 -5.05
N VAL A 95 4.36 -8.24 -4.88
CA VAL A 95 4.71 -6.85 -4.56
C VAL A 95 5.05 -6.67 -3.08
N LYS A 96 4.47 -7.48 -2.18
CA LYS A 96 4.76 -7.44 -0.75
C LYS A 96 6.27 -7.53 -0.44
N PRO A 97 7.01 -8.56 -0.90
CA PRO A 97 8.44 -8.67 -0.60
C PRO A 97 9.28 -7.53 -1.20
N VAL A 98 8.82 -6.92 -2.30
CA VAL A 98 9.49 -5.77 -2.91
C VAL A 98 9.35 -4.53 -2.03
N ILE A 99 8.16 -4.28 -1.49
CA ILE A 99 7.92 -3.16 -0.57
C ILE A 99 8.66 -3.39 0.75
N ASP A 100 8.60 -4.62 1.30
CA ASP A 100 9.30 -5.01 2.54
C ASP A 100 10.83 -4.78 2.42
N ALA A 101 11.40 -4.96 1.23
CA ALA A 101 12.81 -4.70 0.98
C ALA A 101 13.17 -3.21 0.88
N GLY A 102 12.19 -2.29 0.87
CA GLY A 102 12.39 -0.86 0.64
C GLY A 102 12.39 -0.48 -0.85
N GLY A 103 11.62 -1.21 -1.66
CA GLY A 103 11.42 -0.93 -3.08
C GLY A 103 12.26 -1.80 -4.02
N LEU A 104 12.01 -1.63 -5.32
CA LEU A 104 12.49 -2.53 -6.37
C LEU A 104 14.03 -2.65 -6.43
N PHE A 105 14.74 -1.53 -6.26
CA PHE A 105 16.21 -1.55 -6.30
C PHE A 105 16.81 -2.26 -5.08
N ALA A 106 16.22 -2.09 -3.91
CA ALA A 106 16.68 -2.75 -2.70
C ALA A 106 16.37 -4.26 -2.76
N TYR A 107 15.19 -4.64 -3.23
CA TYR A 107 14.82 -6.02 -3.52
C TYR A 107 15.76 -6.69 -4.54
N ALA A 108 16.08 -6.01 -5.64
CA ALA A 108 16.98 -6.53 -6.67
C ALA A 108 18.43 -6.70 -6.18
N ARG A 109 18.88 -5.89 -5.20
CA ARG A 109 20.16 -6.09 -4.51
C ARG A 109 20.13 -7.28 -3.57
N GLN A 110 19.05 -7.46 -2.80
CA GLN A 110 18.88 -8.60 -1.90
C GLN A 110 18.82 -9.94 -2.64
N THR A 111 18.16 -9.96 -3.79
CA THR A 111 18.01 -11.17 -4.63
C THR A 111 19.19 -11.42 -5.56
N GLY A 112 20.24 -10.60 -5.52
CA GLY A 112 21.45 -10.77 -6.32
C GLY A 112 21.31 -10.43 -7.81
N MET A 113 20.18 -9.83 -8.22
CA MET A 113 19.95 -9.40 -9.61
C MET A 113 20.74 -8.14 -9.99
N ILE A 114 21.24 -7.39 -9.01
CA ILE A 114 22.14 -6.24 -9.21
C ILE A 114 23.42 -6.48 -8.42
N SER A 115 24.57 -6.45 -9.10
CA SER A 115 25.89 -6.60 -8.47
C SER A 115 26.18 -5.43 -7.51
N GLN A 116 26.59 -5.75 -6.27
CA GLN A 116 27.09 -4.72 -5.33
C GLN A 116 28.35 -4.10 -5.94
N LYS A 117 28.30 -2.80 -6.24
CA LYS A 117 29.53 -2.06 -6.55
C LYS A 117 30.41 -2.13 -5.30
N GLN A 118 31.47 -2.95 -5.36
CA GLN A 118 32.57 -2.92 -4.40
C GLN A 118 33.14 -1.49 -4.39
N SER A 119 33.07 -0.83 -3.24
CA SER A 119 33.84 0.37 -2.94
C SER A 119 35.29 0.02 -2.69
#